data_AF-A0A925VEF2-F1
#
_entry.id   AF-A0A925VEF2-F1
#
_cell.length_a   1.000
_cell.length_b   1.000
_cell.length_c   1.000
_cell.angle_alpha   90.00
_cell.angle_beta   90.00
_cell.angle_gamma   90.00
#
_symmetry.space_group_name_H-M   'P 1'
#
loop_
_entity.id
_entity.type
_entity.pdbx_description
1 polymer ?
#
loop_
_entity_poly.entity_id
_entity_poly.type
_entity_poly.pdbx_seq_one_letter_code
_entity_poly.pdbx_strand_id
1 'polypeptide(L)'
;MMNTASYPRSRLTIALTVLLAMQFVGVGVLLPAYAFNQPSSAAFRIFAVAMALGGVATLWGVWQQRSWAPWAVLTLLSFKLTVDLFNYALNLDRLLLPLSELINGAILVLAFRWPTPASTSITRGQRVFFAFVLLLAGWVGVWGMFFPVQAVTIAIPLTVPPLHARFLGAMYLSGATFMAFALAARSWGALRVVVPMIAIWTGMLGVVSLFYLDVFSWDWRRTWVWFVAYIAFPIIATWICWVQRRVAQPAAPPTLPVVVRAYWFIQGALVTLLALALLAVPAAMVAIWPWNITPLLAQIYSAPFLSYGLGSLYAARQRQWSEVRIPTYAMLVFTLGVLLASSQHLALFDFRSLSAWVWFGGFGIAALALASFGFVSATRAAPAARAQQRYQTPV
;
A
#
# COMPACT_ATOMS: atom_id res chain seq x y z
N MET A 1 28.56 15.89 29.91
CA MET A 1 28.32 14.44 30.05
C MET A 1 27.04 14.26 30.86
N MET A 2 25.90 14.03 30.20
CA MET A 2 24.62 13.81 30.89
C MET A 2 24.54 12.33 31.29
N ASN A 3 24.33 12.12 32.59
CA ASN A 3 24.22 10.84 33.25
C ASN A 3 23.11 9.99 32.60
N THR A 4 23.47 8.94 31.85
CA THR A 4 22.51 7.95 31.35
C THR A 4 22.16 7.02 32.49
N ALA A 5 21.24 7.43 33.36
CA ALA A 5 20.58 6.50 34.27
C ALA A 5 19.91 5.42 33.41
N SER A 6 20.46 4.20 33.44
CA SER A 6 19.91 3.07 32.70
C SER A 6 18.63 2.62 33.39
N TYR A 7 17.49 3.13 32.92
CA TYR A 7 16.19 2.59 33.34
C TYR A 7 16.16 1.08 33.08
N PRO A 8 15.63 0.27 34.01
CA PRO A 8 15.50 -1.17 33.82
C PRO A 8 14.69 -1.46 32.55
N ARG A 9 15.15 -2.41 31.74
CA ARG A 9 14.51 -2.76 30.47
C ARG A 9 13.15 -3.40 30.73
N SER A 10 12.15 -3.03 29.93
CA SER A 10 10.82 -3.63 30.04
C SER A 10 10.83 -5.11 29.63
N ARG A 11 9.89 -5.91 30.17
CA ARG A 11 9.69 -7.32 29.76
C ARG A 11 9.45 -7.45 28.24
N LEU A 12 8.72 -6.49 27.67
CA LEU A 12 8.47 -6.39 26.23
C LEU A 12 9.77 -6.26 25.43
N THR A 13 10.67 -5.37 25.88
CA THR A 13 11.98 -5.14 25.24
C THR A 13 12.83 -6.41 25.25
N ILE A 14 12.89 -7.11 26.38
CA ILE A 14 13.66 -8.35 26.53
C ILE A 14 13.10 -9.43 25.60
N ALA A 15 11.79 -9.69 25.66
CA ALA A 15 11.14 -10.69 24.83
C ALA A 15 11.35 -10.41 23.33
N LEU A 16 11.15 -9.17 22.91
CA LEU A 16 11.34 -8.78 21.50
C LEU A 16 12.80 -8.94 21.06
N THR A 17 13.76 -8.59 21.91
CA THR A 17 15.20 -8.77 21.60
C THR A 17 15.54 -10.25 21.41
N VAL A 18 15.05 -11.13 22.29
CA VAL A 18 15.30 -12.58 22.19
C VAL A 18 14.72 -13.15 20.90
N LEU A 19 13.45 -12.87 20.59
CA LEU A 19 12.81 -13.38 19.38
C LEU A 19 13.48 -12.84 18.11
N LEU A 20 13.88 -11.57 18.09
CA LEU A 20 14.65 -10.99 16.98
C LEU A 20 16.02 -11.64 16.84
N ALA A 21 16.70 -11.98 17.94
CA ALA A 21 17.98 -12.66 17.90
C ALA A 21 17.85 -14.09 17.34
N MET A 22 16.75 -14.78 17.67
CA MET A 22 16.43 -16.08 17.06
C MET A 22 16.22 -15.94 15.55
N GLN A 23 15.45 -14.94 15.10
CA GLN A 23 15.21 -14.71 13.67
C GLN A 23 16.41 -14.15 12.92
N PHE A 24 17.33 -13.51 13.63
CA PHE A 24 18.57 -13.01 13.06
C PHE A 24 19.42 -14.13 12.46
N VAL A 25 19.29 -15.38 12.92
CA VAL A 25 20.00 -16.51 12.30
C VAL A 25 19.63 -16.66 10.81
N GLY A 26 18.35 -16.58 10.46
CA GLY A 26 17.90 -16.71 9.07
C GLY A 26 18.40 -15.57 8.17
N VAL A 27 18.33 -14.34 8.68
CA VAL A 27 18.66 -13.13 7.90
C VAL A 27 20.15 -12.80 7.90
N GLY A 28 20.80 -12.96 9.04
CA GLY A 28 22.18 -12.52 9.31
C GLY A 28 23.22 -13.61 9.12
N VAL A 29 22.82 -14.89 9.07
CA VAL A 29 23.73 -16.02 8.92
C VAL A 29 23.38 -16.85 7.68
N LEU A 30 22.18 -17.44 7.63
CA LEU A 30 21.81 -18.39 6.57
C LEU A 30 21.70 -17.72 5.19
N LEU A 31 21.00 -16.58 5.09
CA LEU A 31 20.85 -15.87 3.81
C LEU A 31 22.21 -15.40 3.25
N PRO A 32 23.12 -14.76 4.03
CA PRO A 32 24.47 -14.48 3.56
C PRO A 32 25.23 -15.74 3.13
N ALA A 33 25.25 -16.80 3.93
CA ALA A 33 25.94 -18.04 3.59
C ALA A 33 25.47 -18.59 2.23
N TYR A 34 24.15 -18.62 2.01
CA TYR A 34 23.57 -19.00 0.73
C TYR A 34 23.98 -18.04 -0.41
N ALA A 35 23.88 -16.72 -0.20
CA ALA A 35 24.19 -15.72 -1.21
C ALA A 35 25.66 -15.74 -1.66
N PHE A 36 26.60 -16.00 -0.74
CA PHE A 36 28.03 -16.09 -1.06
C PHE A 36 28.40 -17.38 -1.78
N ASN A 37 27.64 -18.46 -1.60
CA ASN A 37 27.80 -19.70 -2.35
C ASN A 37 27.25 -19.63 -3.78
N GLN A 38 26.48 -18.59 -4.15
CA GLN A 38 25.97 -18.44 -5.51
C GLN A 38 27.05 -17.87 -6.46
N PRO A 39 27.26 -18.46 -7.66
CA PRO A 39 28.39 -18.14 -8.55
C PRO A 39 28.49 -16.67 -9.00
N SER A 40 27.38 -15.96 -9.16
CA SER A 40 27.40 -14.62 -9.77
C SER A 40 26.20 -13.75 -9.38
N SER A 41 26.19 -13.22 -8.16
CA SER A 41 25.12 -12.31 -7.73
C SER A 41 25.60 -11.24 -6.74
N ALA A 42 26.55 -10.40 -7.15
CA ALA A 42 27.07 -9.29 -6.31
C ALA A 42 25.93 -8.46 -5.65
N ALA A 43 24.86 -8.17 -6.40
CA ALA A 43 23.68 -7.49 -5.88
C ALA A 43 22.96 -8.27 -4.76
N PHE A 44 22.84 -9.59 -4.88
CA PHE A 44 22.21 -10.44 -3.88
C PHE A 44 23.09 -10.59 -2.62
N ARG A 45 24.42 -10.67 -2.79
CA ARG A 45 25.38 -10.62 -1.68
C ARG A 45 25.31 -9.29 -0.93
N ILE A 46 25.29 -8.17 -1.65
CA ILE A 46 25.12 -6.82 -1.06
C ILE A 46 23.80 -6.75 -0.29
N PHE A 47 22.72 -7.24 -0.88
CA PHE A 47 21.41 -7.30 -0.21
C PHE A 47 21.46 -8.12 1.08
N ALA A 48 22.04 -9.32 1.05
CA ALA A 48 22.17 -10.19 2.22
C ALA A 48 23.00 -9.54 3.34
N VAL A 49 24.11 -8.86 3.00
CA VAL A 49 24.92 -8.11 3.97
C VAL A 49 24.15 -6.92 4.53
N ALA A 50 23.47 -6.13 3.70
CA ALA A 50 22.67 -4.99 4.14
C ALA A 50 21.55 -5.43 5.09
N MET A 51 20.92 -6.58 4.80
CA MET A 51 19.95 -7.24 5.66
C MET A 51 20.53 -7.63 7.02
N ALA A 52 21.72 -8.25 7.04
CA ALA A 52 22.42 -8.61 8.27
C ALA A 52 22.75 -7.37 9.12
N LEU A 53 23.30 -6.32 8.50
CA LEU A 53 23.59 -5.05 9.20
C LEU A 53 22.31 -4.40 9.74
N GLY A 54 21.23 -4.41 8.95
CA GLY A 54 19.91 -3.96 9.38
C GLY A 54 19.37 -4.75 10.57
N GLY A 55 19.60 -6.06 10.61
CA GLY A 55 19.26 -6.92 11.75
C GLY A 55 20.00 -6.56 13.03
N VAL A 56 21.33 -6.35 12.95
CA VAL A 56 22.14 -5.90 14.08
C VAL A 56 21.69 -4.53 14.58
N ALA A 57 21.47 -3.58 13.66
CA ALA A 57 20.96 -2.26 14.00
C ALA A 57 19.58 -2.35 14.68
N THR A 58 18.70 -3.21 14.19
CA THR A 58 17.36 -3.43 14.77
C THR A 58 17.45 -3.98 16.19
N LEU A 59 18.29 -5.00 16.42
CA LEU A 59 18.53 -5.56 17.76
C LEU A 59 19.05 -4.50 18.71
N TRP A 60 20.04 -3.72 18.28
CA TRP A 60 20.57 -2.60 19.08
C TRP A 60 19.49 -1.54 19.37
N GLY A 61 18.70 -1.17 18.36
CA GLY A 61 17.62 -0.20 18.49
C GLY A 61 16.56 -0.61 19.51
N VAL A 62 16.12 -1.88 19.47
CA VAL A 62 15.18 -2.45 20.44
C VAL A 62 15.81 -2.48 21.83
N TRP A 63 17.04 -2.98 21.95
CA TRP A 63 17.75 -3.09 23.22
C TRP A 63 17.95 -1.74 23.92
N GLN A 64 18.20 -0.69 23.12
CA GLN A 64 18.34 0.70 23.56
C GLN A 64 17.01 1.47 23.59
N GLN A 65 15.88 0.79 23.35
CA GLN A 65 14.53 1.38 23.38
C GLN A 65 14.39 2.64 22.51
N ARG A 66 15.03 2.65 21.33
CA ARG A 66 14.99 3.79 20.41
C ARG A 66 13.59 3.97 19.81
N SER A 67 13.20 5.22 19.57
CA SER A 67 11.88 5.55 19.00
C SER A 67 11.65 5.01 17.58
N TRP A 68 12.72 4.80 16.80
CA TRP A 68 12.65 4.20 15.47
C TRP A 68 12.67 2.67 15.49
N ALA A 69 12.90 2.04 16.64
CA ALA A 69 13.04 0.58 16.73
C ALA A 69 11.81 -0.19 16.19
N PRO A 70 10.55 0.21 16.49
CA PRO A 70 9.38 -0.49 15.93
C PRO A 70 9.35 -0.49 14.41
N TRP A 71 9.76 0.61 13.77
CA TRP A 71 9.87 0.71 12.33
C TRP A 71 10.91 -0.27 11.76
N ALA A 72 12.08 -0.33 12.39
CA ALA A 72 13.14 -1.24 11.99
C ALA A 72 12.71 -2.71 12.17
N VAL A 73 12.01 -3.03 13.27
CA VAL A 73 11.46 -4.37 13.52
C VAL A 73 10.48 -4.79 12.44
N LEU A 74 9.48 -3.96 12.13
CA LEU A 74 8.49 -4.29 11.09
C LEU A 74 9.15 -4.43 9.71
N THR A 75 10.10 -3.55 9.39
CA THR A 75 10.85 -3.60 8.13
C THR A 75 11.66 -4.90 8.02
N LEU A 76 12.45 -5.23 9.05
CA LEU A 76 13.25 -6.45 9.10
C LEU A 76 12.37 -7.70 9.03
N LEU A 77 11.26 -7.71 9.77
CA LEU A 77 10.28 -8.79 9.75
C LEU A 77 9.70 -9.00 8.35
N SER A 78 9.37 -7.94 7.61
CA SER A 78 8.85 -8.06 6.25
C SER A 78 9.85 -8.67 5.28
N PHE A 79 11.12 -8.31 5.39
CA PHE A 79 12.16 -8.96 4.62
C PHE A 79 12.35 -10.42 5.04
N LYS A 80 12.32 -10.73 6.34
CA LYS A 80 12.42 -12.11 6.82
C LYS A 80 11.28 -12.98 6.30
N LEU A 81 10.04 -12.50 6.37
CA LEU A 81 8.89 -13.18 5.77
C LEU A 81 9.06 -13.40 4.25
N THR A 82 9.72 -12.48 3.55
CA THR A 82 10.05 -12.68 2.12
C THR A 82 11.08 -13.79 1.93
N VAL A 83 12.10 -13.88 2.80
CA VAL A 83 13.09 -14.97 2.79
C VAL A 83 12.43 -16.31 3.13
N ASP A 84 11.47 -16.33 4.06
CA ASP A 84 10.72 -17.54 4.41
C ASP A 84 9.86 -18.02 3.24
N LEU A 85 9.23 -17.10 2.50
CA LEU A 85 8.51 -17.42 1.25
C LEU A 85 9.45 -17.95 0.16
N PHE A 86 10.65 -17.37 0.01
CA PHE A 86 11.67 -17.87 -0.90
C PHE A 86 12.09 -19.30 -0.55
N ASN A 87 12.37 -19.56 0.74
CA ASN A 87 12.74 -20.89 1.24
C ASN A 87 11.61 -21.91 1.02
N TYR A 88 10.36 -21.49 1.23
CA TYR A 88 9.19 -22.30 0.94
C TYR A 88 9.07 -22.63 -0.55
N ALA A 89 9.18 -21.63 -1.42
CA ALA A 89 9.07 -21.79 -2.87
C ALA A 89 10.17 -22.69 -3.46
N LEU A 90 11.39 -22.64 -2.90
CA LEU A 90 12.50 -23.47 -3.35
C LEU A 90 12.63 -24.81 -2.60
N ASN A 91 11.72 -25.11 -1.67
CA ASN A 91 11.74 -26.33 -0.84
C ASN A 91 13.04 -26.53 -0.04
N LEU A 92 13.70 -25.44 0.38
CA LEU A 92 15.04 -25.52 0.97
C LEU A 92 15.04 -25.96 2.44
N ASP A 93 13.97 -25.71 3.23
CA ASP A 93 13.92 -26.04 4.68
C ASP A 93 12.49 -26.13 5.27
N ARG A 94 11.67 -27.11 4.86
CA ARG A 94 10.26 -27.19 5.31
C ARG A 94 10.04 -27.44 6.81
N LEU A 95 11.02 -28.05 7.50
CA LEU A 95 10.86 -28.46 8.91
C LEU A 95 10.91 -27.28 9.89
N LEU A 96 11.74 -26.26 9.60
CA LEU A 96 11.94 -25.12 10.50
C LEU A 96 11.01 -23.93 10.17
N LEU A 97 10.42 -23.91 8.98
CA LEU A 97 9.52 -22.84 8.55
C LEU A 97 8.33 -22.62 9.51
N PRO A 98 7.59 -23.64 9.98
CA PRO A 98 6.47 -23.41 10.89
C PRO A 98 6.89 -22.73 12.21
N LEU A 99 8.04 -23.13 12.77
CA LEU A 99 8.60 -22.50 13.97
C LEU A 99 9.01 -21.06 13.69
N SER A 100 9.65 -20.81 12.54
CA SER A 100 9.98 -19.44 12.11
C SER A 100 8.73 -18.56 12.02
N GLU A 101 7.67 -19.04 11.38
CA GLU A 101 6.42 -18.28 11.24
C GLU A 101 5.75 -17.99 12.59
N LEU A 102 5.80 -18.94 13.53
CA LEU A 102 5.31 -18.73 14.89
C LEU A 102 6.08 -17.62 15.60
N ILE A 103 7.42 -17.62 15.49
CA ILE A 103 8.27 -16.58 16.07
C ILE A 103 8.01 -15.22 15.38
N ASN A 104 7.87 -15.19 14.05
CA ASN A 104 7.54 -14.00 13.28
C ASN A 104 6.20 -13.39 13.73
N GLY A 105 5.18 -14.23 13.94
CA GLY A 105 3.88 -13.82 14.48
C GLY A 105 3.99 -13.22 15.89
N ALA A 106 4.80 -13.82 16.77
CA ALA A 106 5.04 -13.28 18.10
C ALA A 106 5.75 -11.91 18.04
N ILE A 107 6.78 -11.76 17.20
CA ILE A 107 7.47 -10.48 16.96
C ILE A 107 6.48 -9.41 16.49
N LEU A 108 5.60 -9.74 15.53
CA LEU A 108 4.59 -8.83 15.02
C LEU A 108 3.65 -8.33 16.13
N VAL A 109 3.13 -9.24 16.95
CA VAL A 109 2.25 -8.91 18.07
C VAL A 109 2.96 -8.00 19.08
N LEU A 110 4.21 -8.30 19.43
CA LEU A 110 5.01 -7.49 20.35
C LEU A 110 5.32 -6.09 19.76
N ALA A 111 5.60 -6.00 18.47
CA ALA A 111 5.83 -4.73 17.77
C ALA A 111 4.57 -3.83 17.80
N PHE A 112 3.37 -4.41 17.64
CA PHE A 112 2.10 -3.69 17.75
C PHE A 112 1.77 -3.24 19.17
N ARG A 113 2.31 -3.94 20.18
CA ARG A 113 2.17 -3.57 21.60
C ARG A 113 3.24 -2.56 22.05
N TRP A 114 4.22 -2.23 21.20
CA TRP A 114 5.25 -1.26 21.53
C TRP A 114 4.63 0.12 21.81
N PRO A 115 4.98 0.78 22.94
CA PRO A 115 4.41 2.07 23.31
C PRO A 115 4.91 3.18 22.39
N THR A 116 4.19 3.36 21.28
CA THR A 116 4.47 4.41 20.28
C THR A 116 3.45 5.54 20.46
N PRO A 117 3.89 6.79 20.68
CA PRO A 117 2.99 7.93 20.79
C PRO A 117 2.20 8.15 19.49
N ALA A 118 0.89 8.34 19.63
CA ALA A 118 0.04 8.79 18.53
C ALA A 118 0.21 10.30 18.31
N SER A 119 -0.02 10.78 17.09
CA SER A 119 0.20 12.20 16.76
C SER A 119 -0.86 12.72 15.79
N THR A 120 -1.35 13.93 16.05
CA THR A 120 -2.21 14.65 15.10
C THR A 120 -1.46 15.08 13.85
N SER A 121 -0.12 15.20 13.91
CA SER A 121 0.75 15.55 12.79
C SER A 121 1.44 14.33 12.18
N ILE A 122 1.83 14.45 10.91
CA ILE A 122 2.52 13.39 10.19
C ILE A 122 4.00 13.35 10.58
N THR A 123 4.43 12.23 11.16
CA THR A 123 5.80 12.00 11.62
C THR A 123 6.78 11.80 10.46
N ARG A 124 8.08 11.98 10.71
CA ARG A 124 9.13 11.72 9.71
C ARG A 124 9.12 10.27 9.21
N GLY A 125 8.92 9.29 10.10
CA GLY A 125 8.85 7.87 9.71
C GLY A 125 7.70 7.58 8.75
N GLN A 126 6.50 8.13 9.01
CA GLN A 126 5.37 8.03 8.10
C GLN A 126 5.65 8.67 6.73
N ARG A 127 6.34 9.83 6.70
CA ARG A 127 6.74 10.47 5.44
C ARG A 127 7.70 9.59 4.65
N VAL A 128 8.70 9.01 5.30
CA VAL A 128 9.65 8.07 4.66
C VAL A 128 8.89 6.88 4.07
N PHE A 129 7.95 6.31 4.83
CA PHE A 129 7.08 5.24 4.32
C PHE A 129 6.30 5.66 3.08
N PHE A 130 5.59 6.80 3.11
CA PHE A 130 4.86 7.29 1.94
C PHE A 130 5.78 7.57 0.76
N ALA A 131 7.02 8.03 0.98
CA ALA A 131 8.00 8.22 -0.08
C ALA A 131 8.40 6.89 -0.75
N PHE A 132 8.65 5.84 0.03
CA PHE A 132 8.96 4.52 -0.54
C PHE A 132 7.78 3.95 -1.34
N VAL A 133 6.56 4.06 -0.82
CA VAL A 133 5.36 3.63 -1.54
C VAL A 133 5.16 4.47 -2.80
N LEU A 134 5.40 5.79 -2.74
CA LEU A 134 5.35 6.69 -3.89
C LEU A 134 6.33 6.27 -4.98
N LEU A 135 7.59 5.99 -4.62
CA LEU A 135 8.62 5.62 -5.58
C LEU A 135 8.24 4.33 -6.31
N LEU A 136 7.79 3.31 -5.58
CA LEU A 136 7.39 2.04 -6.18
C LEU A 136 6.13 2.18 -7.03
N ALA A 137 5.09 2.85 -6.50
CA ALA A 137 3.84 3.05 -7.22
C ALA A 137 4.04 3.96 -8.45
N GLY A 138 4.87 4.99 -8.34
CA GLY A 138 5.25 5.84 -9.46
C GLY A 138 6.02 5.07 -10.52
N TRP A 139 6.97 4.22 -10.12
CA TRP A 139 7.70 3.34 -11.03
C TRP A 139 6.77 2.43 -11.82
N VAL A 140 5.94 1.64 -11.14
CA VAL A 140 4.99 0.73 -11.80
C VAL A 140 3.96 1.51 -12.62
N GLY A 141 3.48 2.64 -12.09
CA GLY A 141 2.48 3.49 -12.73
C GLY A 141 2.95 4.06 -14.06
N VAL A 142 4.14 4.68 -14.07
CA VAL A 142 4.72 5.31 -15.26
C VAL A 142 5.06 4.26 -16.32
N TRP A 143 5.77 3.19 -15.93
CA TRP A 143 6.12 2.13 -16.87
C TRP A 143 4.88 1.43 -17.43
N GLY A 144 3.91 1.07 -16.58
CA GLY A 144 2.68 0.43 -17.02
C GLY A 144 1.86 1.30 -17.98
N MET A 145 1.68 2.58 -17.66
CA MET A 145 0.82 3.49 -18.42
C MET A 145 1.44 3.92 -19.75
N PHE A 146 2.73 4.26 -19.76
CA PHE A 146 3.36 4.91 -20.91
C PHE A 146 4.31 3.98 -21.69
N PHE A 147 4.81 2.90 -21.06
CA PHE A 147 5.79 1.98 -21.64
C PHE A 147 5.39 0.50 -21.41
N PRO A 148 4.17 0.10 -21.83
CA PRO A 148 3.54 -1.17 -21.43
C PRO A 148 4.27 -2.42 -21.90
N VAL A 149 4.99 -2.35 -23.03
CA VAL A 149 5.76 -3.48 -23.59
C VAL A 149 7.00 -3.73 -22.73
N GLN A 150 7.62 -2.67 -22.23
CA GLN A 150 8.80 -2.73 -21.37
C GLN A 150 8.44 -2.96 -19.91
N ALA A 151 7.23 -2.58 -19.49
CA ALA A 151 6.78 -2.71 -18.10
C ALA A 151 6.86 -4.15 -17.57
N VAL A 152 6.56 -5.15 -18.41
CA VAL A 152 6.56 -6.57 -18.02
C VAL A 152 7.96 -7.15 -17.80
N THR A 153 9.00 -6.50 -18.33
CA THR A 153 10.40 -6.92 -18.11
C THR A 153 11.06 -6.10 -17.00
N ILE A 154 10.66 -4.83 -16.85
CA ILE A 154 11.34 -3.85 -15.98
C ILE A 154 10.62 -3.64 -14.65
N ALA A 155 9.29 -3.54 -14.64
CA ALA A 155 8.54 -2.96 -13.51
C ALA A 155 7.66 -3.95 -12.74
N ILE A 156 7.05 -4.92 -13.42
CA ILE A 156 6.15 -5.90 -12.79
C ILE A 156 6.62 -7.33 -13.06
N PRO A 157 6.52 -8.25 -12.08
CA PRO A 157 6.90 -9.66 -12.26
C PRO A 157 5.83 -10.48 -13.01
N LEU A 158 4.87 -9.84 -13.67
CA LEU A 158 3.76 -10.49 -14.36
C LEU A 158 3.82 -10.18 -15.86
N THR A 159 3.77 -11.23 -16.67
CA THR A 159 3.72 -11.10 -18.13
C THR A 159 2.27 -10.86 -18.55
N VAL A 160 1.97 -9.65 -19.02
CA VAL A 160 0.61 -9.25 -19.41
C VAL A 160 0.59 -8.45 -20.72
N PRO A 161 -0.48 -8.54 -21.53
CA PRO A 161 -0.61 -7.72 -22.74
C PRO A 161 -0.72 -6.21 -22.45
N PRO A 162 -0.53 -5.34 -23.47
CA PRO A 162 -0.39 -3.90 -23.26
C PRO A 162 -1.57 -3.18 -22.57
N LEU A 163 -2.82 -3.59 -22.84
CA LEU A 163 -3.98 -3.00 -22.15
C LEU A 163 -3.94 -3.26 -20.65
N HIS A 164 -3.59 -4.47 -20.22
CA HIS A 164 -3.49 -4.84 -18.80
C HIS A 164 -2.36 -4.08 -18.10
N ALA A 165 -1.21 -3.93 -18.77
CA ALA A 165 -0.09 -3.15 -18.26
C ALA A 165 -0.50 -1.67 -18.04
N ARG A 166 -1.24 -1.08 -18.99
CA ARG A 166 -1.77 0.28 -18.83
C ARG A 166 -2.83 0.40 -17.75
N PHE A 167 -3.72 -0.58 -17.66
CA PHE A 167 -4.75 -0.62 -16.63
C PHE A 167 -4.13 -0.68 -15.22
N LEU A 168 -3.15 -1.56 -15.02
CA LEU A 168 -2.33 -1.57 -13.80
C LEU A 168 -1.58 -0.24 -13.63
N GLY A 169 -0.99 0.30 -14.70
CA GLY A 169 -0.33 1.60 -14.70
C GLY A 169 -1.22 2.73 -14.16
N ALA A 170 -2.46 2.83 -14.65
CA ALA A 170 -3.45 3.81 -14.17
C ALA A 170 -3.79 3.61 -12.69
N MET A 171 -3.92 2.36 -12.23
CA MET A 171 -4.08 2.06 -10.80
C MET A 171 -2.87 2.57 -10.00
N TYR A 172 -1.66 2.19 -10.38
CA TYR A 172 -0.45 2.58 -9.64
C TYR A 172 -0.16 4.09 -9.70
N LEU A 173 -0.55 4.80 -10.77
CA LEU A 173 -0.50 6.27 -10.81
C LEU A 173 -1.49 6.92 -9.82
N SER A 174 -2.66 6.32 -9.61
CA SER A 174 -3.55 6.71 -8.51
C SER A 174 -2.92 6.42 -7.15
N GLY A 175 -2.31 5.25 -6.97
CA GLY A 175 -1.47 4.91 -5.82
C GLY A 175 -0.38 5.96 -5.53
N ALA A 176 0.36 6.36 -6.55
CA ALA A 176 1.37 7.41 -6.48
C ALA A 176 0.74 8.76 -6.10
N THR A 177 -0.43 9.08 -6.65
CA THR A 177 -1.17 10.30 -6.30
C THR A 177 -1.55 10.32 -4.83
N PHE A 178 -2.07 9.23 -4.26
CA PHE A 178 -2.30 9.14 -2.81
C PHE A 178 -1.05 9.51 -2.02
N MET A 179 0.10 8.93 -2.38
CA MET A 179 1.34 9.10 -1.63
C MET A 179 1.95 10.49 -1.80
N ALA A 180 1.88 11.08 -2.99
CA ALA A 180 2.33 12.45 -3.23
C ALA A 180 1.55 13.44 -2.34
N PHE A 181 0.22 13.32 -2.29
CA PHE A 181 -0.60 14.11 -1.38
C PHE A 181 -0.36 13.75 0.10
N ALA A 182 -0.04 12.49 0.41
CA ALA A 182 0.27 12.07 1.77
C ALA A 182 1.58 12.69 2.29
N LEU A 183 2.59 12.82 1.43
CA LEU A 183 3.82 13.55 1.72
C LEU A 183 3.56 15.04 1.95
N ALA A 184 2.63 15.65 1.21
CA ALA A 184 2.25 17.05 1.42
C ALA A 184 1.32 17.26 2.63
N ALA A 185 0.73 16.20 3.18
CA ALA A 185 -0.21 16.31 4.28
C ALA A 185 0.47 16.74 5.59
N ARG A 186 -0.26 17.52 6.38
CA ARG A 186 0.20 18.03 7.68
C ARG A 186 -0.47 17.34 8.87
N SER A 187 -1.66 16.78 8.67
CA SER A 187 -2.48 16.21 9.73
C SER A 187 -2.90 14.77 9.43
N TRP A 188 -3.05 13.98 10.49
CA TRP A 188 -3.54 12.60 10.43
C TRP A 188 -4.95 12.50 9.83
N GLY A 189 -5.83 13.45 10.12
CA GLY A 189 -7.20 13.47 9.59
C GLY A 189 -7.23 13.40 8.06
N ALA A 190 -6.31 14.10 7.39
CA ALA A 190 -6.21 14.04 5.92
C ALA A 190 -5.79 12.66 5.38
N LEU A 191 -5.10 11.85 6.19
CA LEU A 191 -4.59 10.53 5.80
C LEU A 191 -5.42 9.38 6.37
N ARG A 192 -6.39 9.66 7.23
CA ARG A 192 -7.12 8.65 7.99
C ARG A 192 -7.80 7.64 7.07
N VAL A 193 -8.31 8.07 5.92
CA VAL A 193 -8.88 7.17 4.89
C VAL A 193 -7.77 6.51 4.06
N VAL A 194 -6.73 7.26 3.71
CA VAL A 194 -5.65 6.84 2.81
C VAL A 194 -4.83 5.69 3.39
N VAL A 195 -4.44 5.73 4.67
CA VAL A 195 -3.55 4.71 5.24
C VAL A 195 -4.20 3.31 5.29
N PRO A 196 -5.47 3.15 5.72
CA PRO A 196 -6.19 1.88 5.57
C PRO A 196 -6.27 1.41 4.11
N MET A 197 -6.46 2.31 3.15
CA MET A 197 -6.47 1.95 1.72
C MET A 197 -5.14 1.36 1.26
N ILE A 198 -3.99 1.89 1.74
CA ILE A 198 -2.68 1.27 1.47
C ILE A 198 -2.67 -0.16 1.99
N ALA A 199 -3.10 -0.37 3.23
CA ALA A 199 -3.11 -1.69 3.87
C ALA A 199 -3.98 -2.70 3.11
N ILE A 200 -5.20 -2.30 2.74
CA ILE A 200 -6.15 -3.17 2.04
C ILE A 200 -5.63 -3.52 0.65
N TRP A 201 -5.16 -2.52 -0.11
CA TRP A 201 -4.66 -2.78 -1.47
C TRP A 201 -3.47 -3.72 -1.42
N THR A 202 -2.41 -3.29 -0.75
CA THR A 202 -1.13 -4.01 -0.79
C THR A 202 -1.23 -5.35 -0.09
N GLY A 203 -2.03 -5.45 0.99
CA GLY A 203 -2.29 -6.69 1.71
C GLY A 203 -3.07 -7.69 0.88
N MET A 204 -4.18 -7.26 0.25
CA MET A 204 -4.97 -8.18 -0.58
C MET A 204 -4.18 -8.63 -1.81
N LEU A 205 -3.37 -7.76 -2.42
CA LEU A 205 -2.51 -8.15 -3.53
C LEU A 205 -1.43 -9.13 -3.09
N GLY A 206 -0.85 -8.95 -1.89
CA GLY A 206 0.04 -9.92 -1.27
C GLY A 206 -0.64 -11.28 -1.06
N VAL A 207 -1.83 -11.30 -0.46
CA VAL A 207 -2.62 -12.52 -0.24
C VAL A 207 -2.93 -13.24 -1.56
N VAL A 208 -3.39 -12.52 -2.59
CA VAL A 208 -3.60 -13.12 -3.93
C VAL A 208 -2.29 -13.70 -4.45
N SER A 209 -1.17 -12.98 -4.33
CA SER A 209 0.13 -13.46 -4.80
C SER A 209 0.58 -14.76 -4.12
N LEU A 210 0.22 -14.97 -2.85
CA LEU A 210 0.51 -16.22 -2.12
C LEU A 210 -0.22 -17.44 -2.68
N PHE A 211 -1.38 -17.25 -3.33
CA PHE A 211 -2.11 -18.34 -3.97
C PHE A 211 -1.53 -18.72 -5.34
N TYR A 212 -0.64 -17.90 -5.91
CA TYR A 212 -0.05 -18.08 -7.23
C TYR A 212 1.47 -17.96 -7.20
N LEU A 213 2.12 -18.50 -6.16
CA LEU A 213 3.58 -18.42 -5.99
C LEU A 213 4.34 -19.02 -7.19
N ASP A 214 3.76 -20.02 -7.84
CA ASP A 214 4.29 -20.70 -9.03
C ASP A 214 4.41 -19.79 -10.26
N VAL A 215 3.63 -18.71 -10.33
CA VAL A 215 3.70 -17.71 -11.40
C VAL A 215 4.95 -16.82 -11.27
N PHE A 216 5.50 -16.70 -10.07
CA PHE A 216 6.62 -15.80 -9.79
C PHE A 216 7.96 -16.54 -9.87
N SER A 217 8.86 -16.05 -10.75
CA SER A 217 10.25 -16.53 -10.77
C SER A 217 11.10 -15.77 -9.74
N TRP A 218 11.70 -16.52 -8.80
CA TRP A 218 12.59 -15.98 -7.76
C TRP A 218 13.98 -15.57 -8.29
N ASP A 219 14.30 -15.90 -9.55
CA ASP A 219 15.50 -15.41 -10.23
C ASP A 219 15.39 -13.91 -10.55
N TRP A 220 14.16 -13.39 -10.58
CA TRP A 220 13.90 -12.00 -10.94
C TRP A 220 13.93 -11.09 -9.71
N ARG A 221 14.76 -10.05 -9.77
CA ARG A 221 14.82 -9.00 -8.73
C ARG A 221 13.47 -8.37 -8.44
N ARG A 222 12.63 -8.20 -9.47
CA ARG A 222 11.27 -7.67 -9.36
C ARG A 222 10.33 -8.55 -8.52
N THR A 223 10.54 -9.86 -8.45
CA THR A 223 9.79 -10.78 -7.59
C THR A 223 10.10 -10.53 -6.12
N TRP A 224 11.38 -10.36 -5.78
CA TRP A 224 11.79 -9.98 -4.43
C TRP A 224 11.20 -8.64 -4.02
N VAL A 225 11.31 -7.63 -4.89
CA VAL A 225 10.73 -6.30 -4.64
C VAL A 225 9.21 -6.38 -4.46
N TRP A 226 8.52 -7.20 -5.27
CA TRP A 226 7.09 -7.45 -5.15
C TRP A 226 6.74 -7.99 -3.76
N PHE A 227 7.27 -9.13 -3.35
CA PHE A 227 6.92 -9.73 -2.04
C PHE A 227 7.35 -8.86 -0.86
N VAL A 228 8.52 -8.22 -0.89
CA VAL A 228 8.91 -7.26 0.16
C VAL A 228 7.87 -6.15 0.27
N ALA A 229 7.44 -5.55 -0.86
CA ALA A 229 6.47 -4.46 -0.85
C ALA A 229 5.10 -4.91 -0.35
N TYR A 230 4.56 -6.02 -0.86
CA TYR A 230 3.22 -6.51 -0.49
C TYR A 230 3.18 -7.24 0.86
N ILE A 231 4.31 -7.40 1.54
CA ILE A 231 4.36 -7.76 2.96
C ILE A 231 4.58 -6.52 3.84
N ALA A 232 5.56 -5.67 3.49
CA ALA A 232 5.94 -4.52 4.30
C ALA A 232 4.86 -3.44 4.33
N PHE A 233 4.34 -3.06 3.17
CA PHE A 233 3.39 -1.97 3.07
C PHE A 233 2.11 -2.22 3.86
N PRO A 234 1.46 -3.40 3.80
CA PRO A 234 0.26 -3.62 4.58
C PRO A 234 0.52 -3.76 6.07
N ILE A 235 1.62 -4.41 6.48
CA ILE A 235 1.99 -4.52 7.89
C ILE A 235 2.22 -3.13 8.49
N ILE A 236 3.03 -2.31 7.83
CA ILE A 236 3.38 -0.97 8.30
C ILE A 236 2.15 -0.05 8.27
N ALA A 237 1.35 -0.06 7.21
CA ALA A 237 0.14 0.76 7.13
C ALA A 237 -0.87 0.36 8.23
N THR A 238 -1.06 -0.94 8.48
CA THR A 238 -1.91 -1.45 9.55
C THR A 238 -1.38 -1.02 10.92
N TRP A 239 -0.07 -1.09 11.13
CA TRP A 239 0.56 -0.62 12.36
C TRP A 239 0.37 0.89 12.57
N ILE A 240 0.52 1.71 11.52
CA ILE A 240 0.22 3.14 11.59
C ILE A 240 -1.23 3.37 12.01
N CYS A 241 -2.19 2.68 11.38
CA CYS A 241 -3.60 2.75 11.77
C CYS A 241 -3.81 2.35 13.24
N TRP A 242 -3.15 1.29 13.69
CA TRP A 242 -3.22 0.79 15.06
C TRP A 242 -2.70 1.80 16.09
N VAL A 243 -1.61 2.49 15.80
CA VAL A 243 -1.06 3.56 16.65
C VAL A 243 -2.01 4.76 16.64
N GLN A 244 -2.45 5.18 15.45
CA GLN A 244 -3.17 6.44 15.25
C GLN A 244 -4.67 6.38 15.56
N ARG A 245 -5.26 5.20 15.79
CA ARG A 245 -6.66 5.06 16.24
C ARG A 245 -6.95 5.77 17.57
N ARG A 246 -5.91 6.07 18.35
CA ARG A 246 -6.00 6.80 19.63
C ARG A 246 -6.13 8.31 19.45
N VAL A 247 -5.92 8.83 18.23
CA VAL A 247 -6.03 10.27 17.95
C VAL A 247 -7.50 10.64 17.81
N ALA A 248 -8.06 11.29 18.84
CA ALA A 248 -9.31 12.02 18.71
C ALA A 248 -9.09 13.27 17.86
N GLN A 249 -10.00 13.55 16.92
CA GLN A 249 -10.05 14.85 16.25
C GLN A 249 -11.50 15.36 16.31
N PRO A 250 -11.74 16.52 16.95
CA PRO A 250 -13.04 17.15 16.91
C PRO A 250 -13.42 17.49 15.47
N ALA A 251 -14.65 17.17 15.07
CA ALA A 251 -15.18 17.63 13.80
C ALA A 251 -15.41 19.15 13.89
N ALA A 252 -14.63 19.92 13.14
CA ALA A 252 -14.86 21.35 12.96
C ALA A 252 -15.73 21.59 11.70
N PRO A 253 -16.74 22.48 11.75
CA PRO A 253 -17.48 22.92 10.56
C PRO A 253 -16.57 23.59 9.50
N PRO A 254 -16.98 23.64 8.22
CA PRO A 254 -18.22 23.12 7.65
C PRO A 254 -18.16 21.60 7.37
N THR A 255 -19.32 20.96 7.42
CA THR A 255 -19.44 19.53 7.15
C THR A 255 -19.55 19.22 5.66
N LEU A 256 -19.12 18.02 5.27
CA LEU A 256 -19.23 17.46 3.92
C LEU A 256 -20.70 17.42 3.50
N PRO A 257 -21.04 17.92 2.28
CA PRO A 257 -22.40 17.83 1.75
C PRO A 257 -22.89 16.38 1.70
N VAL A 258 -24.19 16.18 1.97
CA VAL A 258 -24.82 14.85 1.98
C VAL A 258 -24.64 14.13 0.64
N VAL A 259 -24.73 14.85 -0.48
CA VAL A 259 -24.53 14.30 -1.83
C VAL A 259 -23.14 13.68 -2.00
N VAL A 260 -22.08 14.33 -1.51
CA VAL A 260 -20.71 13.80 -1.58
C VAL A 260 -20.58 12.51 -0.76
N ARG A 261 -21.18 12.50 0.44
CA ARG A 261 -21.18 11.31 1.30
C ARG A 261 -22.01 10.16 0.71
N ALA A 262 -23.13 10.47 0.09
CA ALA A 262 -23.98 9.49 -0.60
C ALA A 262 -23.24 8.88 -1.79
N TYR A 263 -22.55 9.69 -2.60
CA TYR A 263 -21.69 9.20 -3.67
C TYR A 263 -20.64 8.21 -3.15
N TRP A 264 -19.90 8.58 -2.10
CA TRP A 264 -18.89 7.70 -1.51
C TRP A 264 -19.47 6.39 -1.00
N PHE A 265 -20.69 6.42 -0.43
CA PHE A 265 -21.38 5.22 0.01
C PHE A 265 -21.78 4.33 -1.17
N ILE A 266 -22.45 4.89 -2.18
CA ILE A 266 -22.95 4.14 -3.34
C ILE A 266 -21.78 3.55 -4.14
N GLN A 267 -20.80 4.37 -4.50
CA GLN A 267 -19.60 3.91 -5.19
C GLN A 267 -18.87 2.87 -4.35
N GLY A 268 -18.70 3.12 -3.05
CA GLY A 268 -18.02 2.21 -2.15
C GLY A 268 -18.69 0.84 -2.10
N ALA A 269 -20.02 0.79 -2.00
CA ALA A 269 -20.78 -0.45 -2.01
C ALA A 269 -20.62 -1.20 -3.33
N LEU A 270 -20.85 -0.52 -4.47
CA LEU A 270 -20.76 -1.13 -5.80
C LEU A 270 -19.36 -1.67 -6.11
N VAL A 271 -18.33 -0.87 -5.82
CA VAL A 271 -16.94 -1.25 -6.09
C VAL A 271 -16.45 -2.34 -5.13
N THR A 272 -16.92 -2.36 -3.88
CA THR A 272 -16.64 -3.48 -2.96
C THR A 272 -17.26 -4.77 -3.47
N LEU A 273 -18.52 -4.74 -3.93
CA LEU A 273 -19.18 -5.92 -4.50
C LEU A 273 -18.44 -6.41 -5.75
N LEU A 274 -18.01 -5.51 -6.63
CA LEU A 274 -17.18 -5.83 -7.80
C LEU A 274 -15.87 -6.52 -7.37
N ALA A 275 -15.17 -5.97 -6.37
CA ALA A 275 -13.93 -6.54 -5.86
C ALA A 275 -14.15 -7.94 -5.28
N LEU A 276 -15.21 -8.13 -4.50
CA LEU A 276 -15.55 -9.44 -3.94
C LEU A 276 -15.90 -10.46 -5.03
N ALA A 277 -16.62 -10.04 -6.08
CA ALA A 277 -16.92 -10.90 -7.22
C ALA A 277 -15.64 -11.29 -7.99
N LEU A 278 -14.75 -10.34 -8.25
CA LEU A 278 -13.44 -10.57 -8.87
C LEU A 278 -12.57 -11.53 -8.05
N LEU A 279 -12.68 -11.48 -6.72
CA LEU A 279 -11.91 -12.34 -5.82
C LEU A 279 -12.50 -13.74 -5.70
N ALA A 280 -13.81 -13.86 -5.46
CA ALA A 280 -14.48 -15.10 -5.08
C ALA A 280 -14.97 -15.94 -6.26
N VAL A 281 -15.36 -15.30 -7.38
CA VAL A 281 -15.89 -15.98 -8.57
C VAL A 281 -15.19 -15.52 -9.86
N PRO A 282 -13.85 -15.63 -9.93
CA PRO A 282 -13.06 -15.07 -11.03
C PRO A 282 -13.44 -15.65 -12.40
N ALA A 283 -13.82 -16.93 -12.48
CA ALA A 283 -14.24 -17.56 -13.73
C ALA A 283 -15.50 -16.90 -14.34
N ALA A 284 -16.49 -16.56 -13.50
CA ALA A 284 -17.68 -15.84 -13.96
C ALA A 284 -17.33 -14.41 -14.39
N MET A 285 -16.44 -13.74 -13.65
CA MET A 285 -16.01 -12.38 -13.99
C MET A 285 -15.23 -12.32 -15.30
N VAL A 286 -14.40 -13.33 -15.60
CA VAL A 286 -13.70 -13.46 -16.89
C VAL A 286 -14.68 -13.42 -18.07
N ALA A 287 -15.85 -14.06 -17.94
CA ALA A 287 -16.85 -14.13 -19.02
C ALA A 287 -17.57 -12.81 -19.29
N ILE A 288 -17.66 -11.92 -18.29
CA ILE A 288 -18.40 -10.65 -18.41
C ILE A 288 -17.48 -9.42 -18.45
N TRP A 289 -16.19 -9.59 -18.22
CA TRP A 289 -15.23 -8.49 -18.21
C TRP A 289 -15.18 -7.83 -19.61
N PRO A 290 -15.04 -6.49 -19.70
CA PRO A 290 -15.14 -5.79 -20.98
C PRO A 290 -14.00 -6.07 -21.97
N TRP A 291 -12.96 -6.79 -21.55
CA TRP A 291 -11.92 -7.36 -22.41
C TRP A 291 -11.48 -8.70 -21.83
N ASN A 292 -10.74 -9.50 -22.60
CA ASN A 292 -10.25 -10.80 -22.13
C ASN A 292 -9.27 -10.66 -20.96
N ILE A 293 -9.56 -11.30 -19.83
CA ILE A 293 -8.69 -11.40 -18.66
C ILE A 293 -8.55 -12.88 -18.23
N THR A 294 -7.53 -13.20 -17.43
CA THR A 294 -7.39 -14.51 -16.79
C THR A 294 -7.99 -14.49 -15.37
N PRO A 295 -8.27 -15.65 -14.76
CA PRO A 295 -8.69 -15.70 -13.35
C PRO A 295 -7.69 -15.05 -12.39
N LEU A 296 -6.39 -15.24 -12.62
CA LEU A 296 -5.33 -14.57 -11.89
C LEU A 296 -5.47 -13.03 -11.99
N LEU A 297 -5.64 -12.51 -13.20
CA LEU A 297 -5.79 -11.05 -13.40
C LEU A 297 -7.07 -10.51 -12.76
N ALA A 298 -8.18 -11.26 -12.82
CA ALA A 298 -9.40 -10.90 -12.11
C ALA A 298 -9.12 -10.70 -10.61
N GLN A 299 -8.45 -11.67 -9.98
CA GLN A 299 -8.13 -11.60 -8.55
C GLN A 299 -7.09 -10.52 -8.24
N ILE A 300 -6.09 -10.29 -9.10
CA ILE A 300 -5.13 -9.19 -8.95
C ILE A 300 -5.83 -7.83 -9.01
N TYR A 301 -6.78 -7.65 -9.94
CA TYR A 301 -7.57 -6.42 -10.05
C TYR A 301 -8.49 -6.22 -8.85
N SER A 302 -8.92 -7.30 -8.19
CA SER A 302 -9.78 -7.22 -7.01
C SER A 302 -9.15 -6.41 -5.87
N ALA A 303 -7.83 -6.49 -5.66
CA ALA A 303 -7.15 -5.83 -4.55
C ALA A 303 -7.27 -4.28 -4.55
N PRO A 304 -6.91 -3.56 -5.64
CA PRO A 304 -7.15 -2.13 -5.73
C PRO A 304 -8.63 -1.77 -5.67
N PHE A 305 -9.51 -2.52 -6.32
CA PHE A 305 -10.95 -2.27 -6.22
C PHE A 305 -11.47 -2.44 -4.79
N LEU A 306 -11.00 -3.44 -4.04
CA LEU A 306 -11.39 -3.64 -2.64
C LEU A 306 -10.95 -2.46 -1.78
N SER A 307 -9.74 -1.96 -2.02
CA SER A 307 -9.22 -0.75 -1.38
C SER A 307 -10.06 0.49 -1.70
N TYR A 308 -10.38 0.71 -2.99
CA TYR A 308 -11.25 1.80 -3.41
C TYR A 308 -12.65 1.68 -2.81
N GLY A 309 -13.24 0.50 -2.80
CA GLY A 309 -14.57 0.22 -2.28
C GLY A 309 -14.67 0.49 -0.78
N LEU A 310 -13.86 -0.22 0.02
CA LEU A 310 -13.84 -0.08 1.47
C LEU A 310 -13.35 1.31 1.91
N GLY A 311 -12.39 1.89 1.19
CA GLY A 311 -11.93 3.26 1.38
C GLY A 311 -13.03 4.28 1.16
N SER A 312 -13.84 4.11 0.11
CA SER A 312 -15.00 4.96 -0.18
C SER A 312 -16.09 4.81 0.88
N LEU A 313 -16.39 3.59 1.34
CA LEU A 313 -17.32 3.37 2.46
C LEU A 313 -16.83 4.05 3.74
N TYR A 314 -15.52 4.06 3.98
CA TYR A 314 -14.94 4.79 5.10
C TYR A 314 -14.98 6.31 4.90
N ALA A 315 -14.74 6.77 3.67
CA ALA A 315 -14.86 8.19 3.26
C ALA A 315 -16.28 8.73 3.49
N ALA A 316 -17.32 7.93 3.24
CA ALA A 316 -18.72 8.30 3.47
C ALA A 316 -19.06 8.63 4.93
N ARG A 317 -18.24 8.11 5.87
CA ARG A 317 -18.37 8.38 7.32
C ARG A 317 -17.63 9.66 7.74
N GLN A 318 -16.76 10.20 6.89
CA GLN A 318 -16.01 11.41 7.20
C GLN A 318 -16.90 12.65 7.08
N ARG A 319 -16.48 13.72 7.75
CA ARG A 319 -17.26 14.96 7.87
C ARG A 319 -16.56 16.16 7.26
N GLN A 320 -15.27 16.09 6.97
CA GLN A 320 -14.53 17.22 6.41
C GLN A 320 -13.93 16.90 5.03
N TRP A 321 -13.92 17.91 4.16
CA TRP A 321 -13.28 17.79 2.83
C TRP A 321 -11.80 17.37 2.94
N SER A 322 -11.08 17.87 3.94
CA SER A 322 -9.68 17.50 4.19
C SER A 322 -9.46 16.00 4.36
N GLU A 323 -10.45 15.26 4.88
CA GLU A 323 -10.39 13.82 5.15
C GLU A 323 -10.62 12.98 3.88
N VAL A 324 -11.29 13.54 2.86
CA VAL A 324 -11.67 12.81 1.64
C VAL A 324 -11.04 13.36 0.36
N ARG A 325 -10.41 14.54 0.40
CA ARG A 325 -9.81 15.18 -0.79
C ARG A 325 -8.76 14.30 -1.48
N ILE A 326 -7.95 13.58 -0.71
CA ILE A 326 -6.86 12.77 -1.25
C ILE A 326 -7.43 11.58 -2.04
N PRO A 327 -8.34 10.76 -1.48
CA PRO A 327 -9.00 9.73 -2.27
C PRO A 327 -9.78 10.30 -3.46
N THR A 328 -10.39 11.49 -3.35
CA THR A 328 -11.04 12.12 -4.51
C THR A 328 -10.06 12.30 -5.68
N TYR A 329 -8.93 12.97 -5.45
CA TYR A 329 -7.97 13.24 -6.53
C TYR A 329 -7.27 11.99 -7.03
N ALA A 330 -6.88 11.08 -6.14
CA ALA A 330 -6.25 9.83 -6.54
C ALA A 330 -7.19 8.97 -7.40
N MET A 331 -8.45 8.82 -6.98
CA MET A 331 -9.43 8.06 -7.75
C MET A 331 -9.81 8.78 -9.05
N LEU A 332 -9.78 10.11 -9.11
CA LEU A 332 -9.93 10.85 -10.37
C LEU A 332 -8.79 10.53 -11.35
N VAL A 333 -7.54 10.47 -10.87
CA VAL A 333 -6.40 10.04 -11.69
C VAL A 333 -6.61 8.61 -12.21
N PHE A 334 -7.12 7.71 -11.36
CA PHE A 334 -7.46 6.35 -11.79
C PHE A 334 -8.53 6.35 -12.88
N THR A 335 -9.68 7.02 -12.66
CA THR A 335 -10.78 7.00 -13.63
C THR A 335 -10.38 7.60 -14.97
N LEU A 336 -9.65 8.72 -14.97
CA LEU A 336 -9.11 9.33 -16.19
C LEU A 336 -8.06 8.44 -16.87
N GLY A 337 -7.14 7.85 -16.09
CA GLY A 337 -6.11 6.96 -16.61
C GLY A 337 -6.70 5.70 -17.26
N VAL A 338 -7.74 5.12 -16.66
CA VAL A 338 -8.45 3.96 -17.23
C VAL A 338 -9.18 4.32 -18.51
N LEU A 339 -9.86 5.47 -18.56
CA LEU A 339 -10.51 5.92 -19.79
C LEU A 339 -9.50 6.16 -20.91
N LEU A 340 -8.36 6.79 -20.59
CA LEU A 340 -7.27 6.98 -21.55
C LEU A 340 -6.72 5.63 -22.04
N ALA A 341 -6.37 4.73 -21.12
CA ALA A 341 -5.87 3.39 -21.46
C ALA A 341 -6.87 2.60 -22.32
N SER A 342 -8.16 2.65 -21.97
CA SER A 342 -9.22 1.94 -22.70
C SER A 342 -9.45 2.55 -24.10
N SER A 343 -9.41 3.89 -24.21
CA SER A 343 -9.56 4.59 -25.50
C SER A 343 -8.43 4.30 -26.49
N GLN A 344 -7.22 4.01 -26.00
CA GLN A 344 -6.09 3.59 -26.83
C GLN A 344 -6.22 2.15 -27.35
N HIS A 345 -7.18 1.38 -26.82
CA HIS A 345 -7.37 -0.05 -27.10
C HIS A 345 -8.84 -0.37 -27.43
N LEU A 346 -9.58 0.58 -28.03
CA LEU A 346 -11.03 0.44 -28.29
C LEU A 346 -11.39 -0.84 -29.06
N ALA A 347 -10.51 -1.32 -29.94
CA ALA A 347 -10.73 -2.53 -30.72
C ALA A 347 -10.83 -3.82 -29.85
N LEU A 348 -10.40 -3.78 -28.58
CA LEU A 348 -10.51 -4.90 -27.65
C LEU A 348 -11.86 -4.96 -26.91
N PHE A 349 -12.72 -3.96 -27.11
CA PHE A 349 -14.03 -3.85 -26.44
C PHE A 349 -15.16 -4.16 -27.42
N ASP A 350 -16.10 -5.03 -27.02
CA ASP A 350 -17.31 -5.29 -27.82
C ASP A 350 -18.45 -4.36 -27.37
N PHE A 351 -18.73 -3.32 -28.15
CA PHE A 351 -19.80 -2.35 -27.88
C PHE A 351 -21.23 -2.88 -28.12
N ARG A 352 -21.39 -4.13 -28.55
CA ARG A 352 -22.69 -4.83 -28.50
C ARG A 352 -22.98 -5.36 -27.10
N SER A 353 -21.96 -5.49 -26.25
CA SER A 353 -22.10 -5.96 -24.87
C SER A 353 -22.40 -4.82 -23.89
N LEU A 354 -23.18 -5.11 -22.85
CA LEU A 354 -23.44 -4.16 -21.77
C LEU A 354 -22.17 -3.82 -20.96
N SER A 355 -21.20 -4.74 -20.88
CA SER A 355 -19.99 -4.54 -20.07
C SER A 355 -19.13 -3.40 -20.60
N ALA A 356 -19.00 -3.23 -21.92
CA ALA A 356 -18.29 -2.09 -22.51
C ALA A 356 -18.95 -0.75 -22.14
N TRP A 357 -20.28 -0.65 -22.24
CA TRP A 357 -21.01 0.57 -21.88
C TRP A 357 -20.94 0.88 -20.38
N VAL A 358 -21.10 -0.14 -19.53
CA VAL A 358 -20.94 0.01 -18.08
C VAL A 358 -19.51 0.45 -17.74
N TRP A 359 -18.50 -0.05 -18.46
CA TRP A 359 -17.11 0.34 -18.28
C TRP A 359 -16.89 1.84 -18.59
N PHE A 360 -17.12 2.26 -19.83
CA PHE A 360 -16.87 3.64 -20.23
C PHE A 360 -17.82 4.64 -19.54
N GLY A 361 -19.10 4.31 -19.46
CA GLY A 361 -20.10 5.14 -18.79
C GLY A 361 -19.85 5.25 -17.29
N GLY A 362 -19.58 4.13 -16.62
CA GLY A 362 -19.31 4.09 -15.18
C GLY A 362 -18.05 4.89 -14.80
N PHE A 363 -16.94 4.68 -15.52
CA PHE A 363 -15.72 5.45 -15.29
C PHE A 363 -15.88 6.93 -15.68
N GLY A 364 -16.63 7.25 -16.73
CA GLY A 364 -16.94 8.62 -17.13
C GLY A 364 -17.75 9.38 -16.08
N ILE A 365 -18.85 8.79 -15.60
CA ILE A 365 -19.67 9.36 -14.52
C ILE A 365 -18.85 9.54 -13.25
N ALA A 366 -18.04 8.54 -12.88
CA ALA A 366 -17.17 8.64 -11.71
C ALA A 366 -16.13 9.76 -11.85
N ALA A 367 -15.49 9.90 -13.02
CA ALA A 367 -14.56 11.00 -13.28
C ALA A 367 -15.23 12.37 -13.16
N LEU A 368 -16.40 12.56 -13.75
CA LEU A 368 -17.16 13.81 -13.67
C LEU A 368 -17.57 14.14 -12.23
N ALA A 369 -18.07 13.16 -11.48
CA ALA A 369 -18.43 13.33 -10.08
C ALA A 369 -17.21 13.75 -9.24
N LEU A 370 -16.10 13.01 -9.33
CA LEU A 370 -14.87 13.29 -8.59
C LEU A 370 -14.26 14.66 -8.95
N ALA A 371 -14.24 15.02 -10.24
CA ALA A 371 -13.79 16.32 -10.71
C ALA A 371 -14.67 17.46 -10.16
N SER A 372 -15.99 17.30 -10.18
CA SER A 372 -16.93 18.30 -9.66
C SER A 372 -16.73 18.56 -8.16
N PHE A 373 -16.52 17.49 -7.37
CA PHE A 373 -16.26 17.62 -5.93
C PHE A 373 -14.93 18.32 -5.65
N GLY A 374 -13.89 18.01 -6.44
CA GLY A 374 -12.60 18.67 -6.38
C GLY A 374 -12.69 20.18 -6.67
N PHE A 375 -13.44 20.56 -7.71
CA PHE A 375 -13.58 21.94 -8.14
C PHE A 375 -14.42 22.79 -7.18
N VAL A 376 -15.61 22.31 -6.77
CA VAL A 376 -16.51 23.02 -5.85
C VAL A 376 -15.84 23.27 -4.49
N SER A 377 -14.99 22.35 -4.05
CA SER A 377 -14.27 22.52 -2.78
C SER A 377 -13.14 23.56 -2.87
N ALA A 378 -12.44 23.62 -4.00
CA ALA A 378 -11.39 24.61 -4.24
C ALA A 378 -11.96 26.04 -4.34
N THR A 379 -13.10 26.20 -5.03
CA THR A 379 -13.75 27.51 -5.18
C THR A 379 -14.37 28.02 -3.89
N ARG A 380 -14.82 27.15 -2.98
CA ARG A 380 -15.31 27.56 -1.64
C ARG A 380 -14.19 27.94 -0.66
N ALA A 381 -12.97 27.43 -0.87
CA ALA A 381 -11.83 27.75 -0.01
C ALA A 381 -11.20 29.13 -0.29
N ALA A 382 -11.22 29.58 -1.55
CA ALA A 382 -10.60 30.85 -1.95
C ALA A 382 -11.25 32.12 -1.36
N PRO A 383 -12.58 32.24 -1.25
CA PRO A 383 -13.23 33.38 -0.60
C PRO A 383 -12.98 33.43 0.91
N ALA A 384 -12.98 32.27 1.58
CA ALA A 384 -12.77 32.17 3.03
C ALA A 384 -11.36 32.61 3.45
N ALA A 385 -10.33 32.23 2.69
CA ALA A 385 -8.95 32.65 2.93
C ALA A 385 -8.75 34.16 2.72
N ARG A 386 -9.38 34.75 1.69
CA ARG A 386 -9.36 36.20 1.44
C ARG A 386 -10.08 37.00 2.52
N ALA A 387 -11.19 36.47 3.06
CA ALA A 387 -11.90 37.10 4.17
C ALA A 387 -11.07 37.10 5.45
N GLN A 388 -10.43 35.98 5.80
CA GLN A 388 -9.54 35.90 6.98
C GLN A 388 -8.32 36.82 6.87
N GLN A 389 -7.72 36.95 5.69
CA GLN A 389 -6.62 37.89 5.48
C GLN A 389 -7.04 39.35 5.67
N ARG A 390 -8.23 39.75 5.20
CA ARG A 390 -8.76 41.12 5.41
C ARG A 390 -8.98 41.47 6.87
N TYR A 391 -9.32 40.49 7.72
CA TYR A 391 -9.50 40.70 9.16
C TYR A 391 -8.18 40.72 9.95
N GLN A 392 -7.08 40.22 9.38
CA GLN A 392 -5.78 40.13 10.04
C GLN A 392 -4.80 41.23 9.66
N THR A 393 -5.11 42.06 8.66
CA THR A 393 -4.42 43.33 8.41
C THR A 393 -5.07 44.43 9.24
N PRO A 394 -4.44 44.94 10.32
CA PRO A 394 -4.89 46.17 10.95
C PRO A 394 -4.73 47.31 9.95
N VAL A 395 -5.73 48.18 9.86
CA VAL A 395 -5.69 49.43 9.08
C VAL A 395 -4.61 50.35 9.64
#